data_AF-A0A8C1MA23-F1
#
_entry.id   AF-A0A8C1MA23-F1
#
_cell.length_a   1.000
_cell.length_b   1.000
_cell.length_c   1.000
_cell.angle_alpha   90.00
_cell.angle_beta   90.00
_cell.angle_gamma   90.00
#
_symmetry.space_group_name_H-M   'P 1'
#
loop_
_entity.id
_entity.type
_entity.pdbx_description
1 polymer ?
#
loop_
_entity_poly.entity_id
_entity_poly.type
_entity_poly.pdbx_seq_one_letter_code
_entity_poly.pdbx_strand_id
1 'polypeptide(L)'
;GAGCHQHHGFCEHKCCVCYRCRAGWRGSACDQCVPSPDCVHGVCEEPGQCVCERGWTGARCDREVHQCSSKPCSGNSTCVETGGAGGGGYVCLCSPGYTGENCQLKKGPCSVNGSRCQNGGTCVNTSGFDSRSFCLCPPGFTGSVCEMELDVCEPNPCVNGGRCVRRDPSYTCVCPAAFSGPLCDVSLSACSSDRCVNGGTCFNDTLGRIRCVCPPRFTGPSCELHISKLKPKPRARAAGPGHYAAAAHAFHKLLRPPEREPLQPSGPLVTRSQIICFTVLGLLTCLVVLVTTGIIFFNRCETWMANAKYSQLVRQQRDLLLRASDREQHSLNIILPEKIKLSNYSKHYTSI
;
A
#
# COMPACT_ATOMS: atom_id res chain seq x y z
N GLY A 1 7.24 51.79 -51.59
CA GLY A 1 7.73 50.61 -52.31
C GLY A 1 9.14 50.32 -51.88
N ALA A 2 9.50 49.05 -51.68
CA ALA A 2 10.88 48.64 -51.37
C ALA A 2 11.82 49.21 -52.45
N GLY A 3 12.72 50.11 -52.04
CA GLY A 3 13.70 50.71 -52.92
C GLY A 3 14.85 49.75 -53.23
N CYS A 4 15.67 50.15 -54.19
CA CYS A 4 16.89 49.47 -54.58
C CYS A 4 17.84 49.15 -53.43
N HIS A 5 18.29 47.90 -53.31
CA HIS A 5 19.23 47.50 -52.26
C HIS A 5 20.58 48.22 -52.43
N GLN A 6 20.98 49.01 -51.43
CA GLN A 6 22.11 49.94 -51.52
C GLN A 6 23.45 49.28 -51.90
N HIS A 7 23.66 48.03 -51.47
CA HIS A 7 24.90 47.31 -51.71
C HIS A 7 24.82 46.29 -52.86
N HIS A 8 23.63 45.91 -53.31
CA HIS A 8 23.43 44.79 -54.23
C HIS A 8 22.83 45.22 -55.57
N GLY A 9 22.27 46.43 -55.66
CA GLY A 9 21.77 47.05 -56.88
C GLY A 9 22.60 48.25 -57.31
N PHE A 10 22.52 48.59 -58.59
CA PHE A 10 22.96 49.87 -59.14
C PHE A 10 21.72 50.73 -59.43
N CYS A 11 21.77 51.98 -59.00
CA CYS A 11 20.65 52.92 -59.06
C CYS A 11 21.12 54.32 -59.44
N GLU A 12 20.40 54.97 -60.35
CA GLU A 12 20.64 56.37 -60.74
C GLU A 12 19.59 57.28 -60.10
N HIS A 13 20.04 58.46 -59.65
CA HIS A 13 19.20 59.61 -59.31
C HIS A 13 18.02 59.35 -58.36
N LYS A 14 18.25 58.69 -57.21
CA LYS A 14 17.24 58.49 -56.15
C LYS A 14 15.94 57.79 -56.61
N CYS A 15 15.99 56.95 -57.64
CA CYS A 15 14.80 56.22 -58.11
C CYS A 15 14.45 55.02 -57.24
N CYS A 16 13.15 54.68 -57.23
CA CYS A 16 12.55 53.58 -56.47
C CYS A 16 12.76 52.18 -57.08
N VAL A 17 13.56 52.04 -58.15
CA VAL A 17 13.70 50.78 -58.92
C VAL A 17 15.16 50.54 -59.33
N CYS A 18 15.65 49.29 -59.17
CA CYS A 18 16.97 48.86 -59.65
C CYS A 18 16.98 48.69 -61.17
N TYR A 19 17.94 49.30 -61.88
CA TYR A 19 18.12 48.99 -63.31
C TYR A 19 19.07 47.81 -63.55
N ARG A 20 19.96 47.50 -62.59
CA ARG A 20 20.86 46.34 -62.66
C ARG A 20 21.25 45.85 -61.27
N CYS A 21 21.25 44.53 -61.10
CA CYS A 21 21.80 43.88 -59.90
C CYS A 21 23.28 43.55 -60.07
N ARG A 22 24.01 43.56 -58.96
CA ARG A 22 25.39 43.05 -58.87
C ARG A 22 25.39 41.53 -59.06
N ALA A 23 26.55 40.99 -59.45
CA ALA A 23 26.72 39.57 -59.66
C ALA A 23 26.25 38.77 -58.43
N GLY A 24 25.43 37.75 -58.66
CA GLY A 24 24.89 36.91 -57.59
C GLY A 24 23.59 37.40 -56.95
N TRP A 25 23.01 38.53 -57.40
CA TRP A 25 21.74 39.06 -56.89
C TRP A 25 20.70 39.22 -58.02
N ARG A 26 19.42 39.06 -57.68
CA ARG A 26 18.26 39.13 -58.58
C ARG A 26 17.06 39.77 -57.89
N GLY A 27 15.96 39.89 -58.63
CA GLY A 27 14.72 40.53 -58.14
C GLY A 27 14.67 42.03 -58.48
N SER A 28 13.48 42.62 -58.42
CA SER A 28 13.26 44.03 -58.79
C SER A 28 13.96 45.03 -57.85
N ALA A 29 14.28 44.60 -56.63
CA ALA A 29 15.03 45.39 -55.65
C ALA A 29 16.48 44.89 -55.44
N CYS A 30 16.93 43.87 -56.17
CA CYS A 30 18.24 43.21 -55.99
C CYS A 30 18.49 42.67 -54.57
N ASP A 31 17.44 42.21 -53.91
CA ASP A 31 17.41 41.70 -52.54
C ASP A 31 17.38 40.17 -52.46
N GLN A 32 17.21 39.48 -53.59
CA GLN A 32 17.21 38.02 -53.65
C GLN A 32 18.57 37.53 -54.15
N CYS A 33 19.17 36.58 -53.45
CA CYS A 33 20.38 35.91 -53.95
C CYS A 33 20.06 35.02 -55.16
N VAL A 34 21.10 34.76 -55.95
CA VAL A 34 21.10 33.76 -57.03
C VAL A 34 21.81 32.52 -56.48
N PRO A 35 21.12 31.37 -56.38
CA PRO A 35 21.75 30.12 -55.97
C PRO A 35 22.84 29.68 -56.95
N SER A 36 23.67 28.71 -56.54
CA SER A 36 24.58 28.03 -57.47
C SER A 36 23.81 27.55 -58.71
N PRO A 37 24.34 27.72 -59.94
CA PRO A 37 23.63 27.37 -61.19
C PRO A 37 23.22 25.89 -61.28
N ASP A 38 23.86 25.06 -60.47
CA ASP A 38 23.70 23.63 -60.41
C ASP A 38 22.76 23.16 -59.28
N CYS A 39 22.17 24.10 -58.52
CA CYS A 39 21.28 23.86 -57.39
C CYS A 39 19.92 23.34 -57.86
N VAL A 40 19.57 22.11 -57.48
CA VAL A 40 18.32 21.45 -57.92
C VAL A 40 17.20 21.66 -56.90
N HIS A 41 17.42 21.21 -55.66
CA HIS A 41 16.42 21.29 -54.57
C HIS A 41 16.96 22.06 -53.37
N GLY A 42 17.22 23.35 -53.56
CA GLY A 42 17.80 24.21 -52.54
C GLY A 42 17.55 25.69 -52.79
N VAL A 43 17.74 26.47 -51.74
CA VAL A 43 17.68 27.94 -51.76
C VAL A 43 19.05 28.52 -51.41
N CYS A 44 19.23 29.82 -51.56
CA CYS A 44 20.45 30.50 -51.13
C CYS A 44 20.16 31.46 -49.97
N GLU A 45 21.12 31.63 -49.09
CA GLU A 45 21.17 32.73 -48.12
C GLU A 45 22.19 33.78 -48.60
N GLU A 46 23.34 33.32 -49.12
CA GLU A 46 24.30 34.14 -49.84
C GLU A 46 24.45 33.73 -51.31
N PRO A 47 24.85 34.65 -52.20
CA PRO A 47 25.05 34.35 -53.61
C PRO A 47 25.99 33.16 -53.86
N GLY A 48 25.59 32.27 -54.77
CA GLY A 48 26.40 31.10 -55.15
C GLY A 48 26.32 29.92 -54.18
N GLN A 49 25.58 30.03 -53.08
CA GLN A 49 25.28 28.90 -52.20
C GLN A 49 24.09 28.07 -52.72
N CYS A 50 24.00 26.83 -52.25
CA CYS A 50 22.85 25.96 -52.41
C CYS A 50 22.59 25.26 -51.08
N VAL A 51 21.71 25.84 -50.27
CA VAL A 51 21.25 25.30 -49.00
C VAL A 51 20.08 24.38 -49.29
N CYS A 52 20.26 23.08 -49.02
CA CYS A 52 19.28 22.07 -49.42
C CYS A 52 17.97 22.19 -48.65
N GLU A 53 16.87 22.01 -49.38
CA GLU A 53 15.57 21.79 -48.77
C GLU A 53 15.55 20.44 -48.01
N ARG A 54 14.59 20.28 -47.08
CA ARG A 54 14.49 19.03 -46.31
C ARG A 54 14.39 17.82 -47.24
N GLY A 55 15.13 16.77 -46.93
CA GLY A 55 15.14 15.53 -47.73
C GLY A 55 16.16 15.52 -48.88
N TRP A 56 16.91 16.60 -49.10
CA TRP A 56 17.97 16.68 -50.11
C TRP A 56 19.35 16.92 -49.48
N THR A 57 20.39 16.43 -50.15
CA THR A 57 21.79 16.54 -49.73
C THR A 57 22.74 16.63 -50.92
N GLY A 58 24.02 16.86 -50.63
CA GLY A 58 25.06 17.13 -51.63
C GLY A 58 25.25 18.63 -51.90
N ALA A 59 26.37 18.99 -52.52
CA ALA A 59 26.71 20.39 -52.82
C ALA A 59 25.75 21.07 -53.80
N ARG A 60 24.96 20.27 -54.53
CA ARG A 60 23.96 20.69 -55.51
C ARG A 60 22.52 20.40 -55.07
N CYS A 61 22.34 19.79 -53.90
CA CYS A 61 21.03 19.32 -53.42
C CYS A 61 20.29 18.45 -54.44
N ASP A 62 21.05 17.57 -55.10
CA ASP A 62 20.62 16.67 -56.18
C ASP A 62 20.46 15.22 -55.71
N ARG A 63 20.82 14.94 -54.46
CA ARG A 63 20.74 13.60 -53.86
C ARG A 63 19.68 13.56 -52.77
N GLU A 64 18.85 12.53 -52.77
CA GLU A 64 17.90 12.29 -51.69
C GLU A 64 18.64 11.83 -50.42
N VAL A 65 18.13 12.29 -49.27
CA VAL A 65 18.57 11.77 -47.97
C VAL A 65 17.85 10.45 -47.72
N HIS A 66 18.61 9.36 -47.58
CA HIS A 66 18.11 8.06 -47.18
C HIS A 66 18.29 7.87 -45.67
N GLN A 67 17.20 7.97 -44.90
CA GLN A 67 17.26 7.94 -43.45
C GLN A 67 17.72 6.56 -42.93
N CYS A 68 17.37 5.47 -43.62
CA CYS A 68 17.78 4.11 -43.26
C CYS A 68 19.28 3.84 -43.45
N SER A 69 20.00 4.63 -44.25
CA SER A 69 21.45 4.47 -44.44
C SER A 69 22.25 4.69 -43.15
N SER A 70 21.70 5.48 -42.22
CA SER A 70 22.29 5.73 -40.90
C SER A 70 22.08 4.58 -39.90
N LYS A 71 21.36 3.52 -40.29
CA LYS A 71 20.92 2.40 -39.43
C LYS A 71 20.26 2.89 -38.13
N PRO A 72 19.17 3.69 -38.22
CA PRO A 72 18.54 4.29 -37.04
C PRO A 72 17.79 3.26 -36.18
N CYS A 73 17.32 2.17 -36.77
CA CYS A 73 16.59 1.11 -36.07
C CYS A 73 17.54 0.20 -35.28
N SER A 74 17.19 -0.05 -34.01
CA SER A 74 17.96 -0.87 -33.08
C SER A 74 17.65 -2.37 -33.22
N GLY A 75 18.64 -3.21 -32.92
CA GLY A 75 18.51 -4.67 -32.99
C GLY A 75 18.42 -5.19 -34.44
N ASN A 76 17.84 -6.36 -34.63
CA ASN A 76 17.65 -6.98 -35.95
C ASN A 76 16.33 -6.53 -36.62
N SER A 77 15.95 -5.26 -36.42
CA SER A 77 14.71 -4.67 -36.92
C SER A 77 14.86 -4.19 -38.37
N THR A 78 13.76 -4.11 -39.10
CA THR A 78 13.77 -3.69 -40.52
C THR A 78 13.46 -2.21 -40.62
N CYS A 79 14.37 -1.44 -41.22
CA CYS A 79 14.13 -0.03 -41.53
C CYS A 79 13.46 0.10 -42.89
N VAL A 80 12.40 0.90 -42.97
CA VAL A 80 11.69 1.20 -44.21
C VAL A 80 11.63 2.70 -44.38
N GLU A 81 12.10 3.19 -45.53
CA GLU A 81 11.98 4.61 -45.88
C GLU A 81 10.49 4.95 -46.08
N THR A 82 10.04 6.06 -45.50
CA THR A 82 8.66 6.54 -45.58
C THR A 82 8.63 7.93 -46.16
N GLY A 83 7.99 8.13 -47.31
CA GLY A 83 7.91 9.44 -47.98
C GLY A 83 8.31 9.35 -49.46
N GLY A 84 8.04 10.43 -50.20
CA GLY A 84 8.43 10.57 -51.60
C GLY A 84 9.63 11.51 -51.78
N ALA A 85 10.00 11.79 -53.03
CA ALA A 85 11.10 12.67 -53.39
C ALA A 85 11.00 14.02 -52.66
N GLY A 86 12.04 14.37 -51.90
CA GLY A 86 12.15 15.64 -51.16
C GLY A 86 11.47 15.72 -49.80
N GLY A 87 11.21 14.58 -49.15
CA GLY A 87 10.66 14.58 -47.80
C GLY A 87 10.45 13.17 -47.25
N GLY A 88 11.54 12.42 -47.11
CA GLY A 88 11.53 11.10 -46.48
C GLY A 88 11.72 11.19 -44.96
N GLY A 89 10.91 10.46 -44.21
CA GLY A 89 11.22 9.92 -42.90
C GLY A 89 11.52 8.42 -42.99
N TYR A 90 11.58 7.73 -41.87
CA TYR A 90 11.68 6.27 -41.83
C TYR A 90 10.72 5.71 -40.78
N VAL A 91 10.40 4.42 -40.93
CA VAL A 91 9.73 3.64 -39.90
C VAL A 91 10.53 2.37 -39.61
N CYS A 92 10.67 2.04 -38.32
CA CYS A 92 11.29 0.81 -37.89
C CYS A 92 10.23 -0.27 -37.63
N LEU A 93 10.27 -1.34 -38.41
CA LEU A 93 9.48 -2.54 -38.15
C LEU A 93 10.20 -3.39 -37.09
N CYS A 94 9.73 -3.27 -35.84
CA CYS A 94 10.35 -3.94 -34.71
C CYS A 94 10.16 -5.45 -34.74
N SER A 95 11.26 -6.18 -34.52
CA SER A 95 11.23 -7.62 -34.32
C SER A 95 10.36 -7.99 -33.09
N PRO A 96 9.83 -9.22 -33.02
CA PRO A 96 9.12 -9.70 -31.84
C PRO A 96 9.93 -9.47 -30.56
N GLY A 97 9.29 -8.89 -29.54
CA GLY A 97 9.96 -8.57 -28.28
C GLY A 97 10.64 -7.19 -28.23
N TYR A 98 10.49 -6.33 -29.26
CA TYR A 98 11.00 -4.95 -29.25
C TYR A 98 9.88 -3.93 -29.59
N THR A 99 10.05 -2.69 -29.15
CA THR A 99 9.13 -1.56 -29.31
C THR A 99 9.87 -0.22 -29.22
N GLY A 100 9.16 0.89 -29.41
CA GLY A 100 9.71 2.24 -29.50
C GLY A 100 9.94 2.67 -30.95
N GLU A 101 10.10 3.98 -31.16
CA GLU A 101 10.27 4.60 -32.49
C GLU A 101 11.40 3.95 -33.30
N ASN A 102 12.51 3.66 -32.62
CA ASN A 102 13.70 3.05 -33.20
C ASN A 102 13.90 1.60 -32.73
N CYS A 103 12.84 0.94 -32.23
CA CYS A 103 12.90 -0.42 -31.69
C CYS A 103 13.94 -0.61 -30.57
N GLN A 104 14.29 0.46 -29.86
CA GLN A 104 15.32 0.49 -28.83
C GLN A 104 14.85 -0.10 -27.50
N LEU A 105 13.53 -0.24 -27.32
CA LEU A 105 12.95 -0.74 -26.08
C LEU A 105 12.64 -2.23 -26.22
N LYS A 106 13.27 -3.06 -25.38
CA LYS A 106 12.88 -4.46 -25.27
C LYS A 106 11.50 -4.53 -24.60
N LYS A 107 10.53 -5.19 -25.25
CA LYS A 107 9.22 -5.47 -24.66
C LYS A 107 9.43 -6.26 -23.37
N GLY A 108 8.85 -5.75 -22.30
CA GLY A 108 8.87 -6.43 -21.01
C GLY A 108 8.09 -7.75 -21.03
N PRO A 109 8.28 -8.60 -20.03
CA PRO A 109 7.61 -9.90 -19.91
C PRO A 109 6.07 -9.81 -19.98
N CYS A 110 5.45 -8.67 -19.64
CA CYS A 110 3.99 -8.51 -19.78
C CYS A 110 3.48 -8.29 -21.22
N SER A 111 4.37 -8.02 -22.20
CA SER A 111 3.97 -7.68 -23.58
C SER A 111 4.19 -8.81 -24.58
N VAL A 112 4.68 -9.97 -24.14
CA VAL A 112 4.92 -11.14 -25.00
C VAL A 112 4.00 -12.27 -24.54
N ASN A 113 2.99 -12.61 -25.36
CA ASN A 113 2.07 -13.74 -25.17
C ASN A 113 1.36 -13.83 -23.81
N GLY A 114 0.62 -12.77 -23.46
CA GLY A 114 -0.33 -12.80 -22.36
C GLY A 114 0.37 -12.79 -21.01
N SER A 115 0.08 -11.76 -20.23
CA SER A 115 0.32 -11.76 -18.79
C SER A 115 0.04 -13.13 -18.19
N ARG A 116 1.05 -13.75 -17.56
CA ARG A 116 0.90 -15.04 -16.86
C ARG A 116 -0.10 -14.98 -15.68
N CYS A 117 -0.61 -13.78 -15.38
CA CYS A 117 -1.61 -13.50 -14.37
C CYS A 117 -2.95 -14.14 -14.73
N GLN A 118 -3.46 -14.96 -13.83
CA GLN A 118 -4.74 -15.65 -13.92
C GLN A 118 -5.86 -14.80 -13.31
N ASN A 119 -7.10 -15.26 -13.45
CA ASN A 119 -8.29 -14.69 -12.79
C ASN A 119 -8.48 -13.17 -12.99
N GLY A 120 -8.06 -12.63 -14.15
CA GLY A 120 -8.17 -11.20 -14.45
C GLY A 120 -7.10 -10.31 -13.79
N GLY A 121 -6.00 -10.90 -13.32
CA GLY A 121 -4.87 -10.14 -12.77
C GLY A 121 -4.15 -9.26 -13.79
N THR A 122 -3.71 -8.08 -13.36
CA THR A 122 -2.99 -7.11 -14.20
C THR A 122 -1.48 -7.33 -14.10
N CYS A 123 -0.80 -7.61 -15.21
CA CYS A 123 0.65 -7.75 -15.23
C CYS A 123 1.35 -6.39 -15.24
N VAL A 124 2.32 -6.23 -14.35
CA VAL A 124 3.13 -5.03 -14.23
C VAL A 124 4.60 -5.39 -14.42
N ASN A 125 5.26 -4.71 -15.34
CA ASN A 125 6.71 -4.82 -15.50
C ASN A 125 7.38 -4.04 -14.34
N THR A 126 8.33 -4.67 -13.65
CA THR A 126 9.14 -3.96 -12.66
C THR A 126 9.98 -2.91 -13.39
N SER A 127 10.07 -1.70 -12.87
CA SER A 127 10.84 -0.63 -13.51
C SER A 127 12.32 -0.99 -13.59
N GLY A 128 12.82 -1.15 -14.82
CA GLY A 128 14.21 -1.52 -15.12
C GLY A 128 14.27 -2.69 -16.10
N PHE A 129 15.33 -2.73 -16.91
CA PHE A 129 15.61 -3.74 -17.94
C PHE A 129 15.67 -5.20 -17.43
N ASP A 130 15.42 -5.44 -16.15
CA ASP A 130 15.31 -6.78 -15.59
C ASP A 130 14.01 -7.41 -16.04
N SER A 131 14.10 -8.67 -16.49
CA SER A 131 13.00 -9.46 -17.05
C SER A 131 11.98 -9.90 -15.99
N ARG A 132 11.74 -9.08 -14.97
CA ARG A 132 10.90 -9.37 -13.80
C ARG A 132 9.58 -8.62 -13.92
N SER A 133 8.49 -9.37 -13.97
CA SER A 133 7.11 -8.89 -13.82
C SER A 133 6.48 -9.44 -12.56
N PHE A 134 5.45 -8.75 -12.07
CA PHE A 134 4.56 -9.26 -11.04
C PHE A 134 3.10 -9.03 -11.44
N CYS A 135 2.19 -9.74 -10.78
CA CYS A 135 0.75 -9.63 -11.01
C CYS A 135 0.08 -8.85 -9.90
N LEU A 136 -0.79 -7.91 -10.27
CA LEU A 136 -1.75 -7.28 -9.37
C LEU A 136 -3.04 -8.10 -9.39
N CYS A 137 -3.36 -8.73 -8.26
CA CYS A 137 -4.52 -9.60 -8.16
C CYS A 137 -5.80 -8.81 -7.87
N PRO A 138 -6.92 -9.16 -8.52
CA PRO A 138 -8.20 -8.57 -8.20
C PRO A 138 -8.67 -9.01 -6.80
N PRO A 139 -9.65 -8.30 -6.21
CA PRO A 139 -10.23 -8.69 -4.92
C PRO A 139 -10.71 -10.14 -4.95
N GLY A 140 -10.41 -10.89 -3.88
CA GLY A 140 -10.75 -12.31 -3.79
C GLY A 140 -9.71 -13.25 -4.41
N PHE A 141 -8.58 -12.74 -4.93
CA PHE A 141 -7.49 -13.57 -5.44
C PHE A 141 -6.12 -13.15 -4.86
N THR A 142 -5.22 -14.12 -4.76
CA THR A 142 -3.86 -13.98 -4.23
C THR A 142 -2.90 -14.94 -4.94
N GLY A 143 -1.62 -14.88 -4.62
CA GLY A 143 -0.56 -15.66 -5.26
C GLY A 143 0.28 -14.85 -6.25
N SER A 144 1.36 -15.48 -6.72
CA SER A 144 2.35 -14.81 -7.57
C SER A 144 1.81 -14.46 -8.96
N VAL A 145 0.82 -15.22 -9.41
CA VAL A 145 0.12 -15.06 -10.68
C VAL A 145 -1.40 -15.03 -10.47
N CYS A 146 -1.88 -14.70 -9.27
CA CYS A 146 -3.31 -14.61 -8.94
C CYS A 146 -4.07 -15.92 -9.12
N GLU A 147 -3.38 -17.04 -8.94
CA GLU A 147 -3.87 -18.40 -9.08
C GLU A 147 -4.70 -18.89 -7.90
N MET A 148 -4.56 -18.27 -6.73
CA MET A 148 -5.24 -18.68 -5.51
C MET A 148 -6.45 -17.80 -5.26
N GLU A 149 -7.61 -18.41 -4.99
CA GLU A 149 -8.74 -17.68 -4.39
C GLU A 149 -8.41 -17.35 -2.93
N LEU A 150 -8.64 -16.11 -2.55
CA LEU A 150 -8.52 -15.65 -1.16
C LEU A 150 -9.72 -16.18 -0.39
N ASP A 151 -9.50 -17.18 0.46
CA ASP A 151 -10.52 -17.55 1.43
C ASP A 151 -10.53 -16.53 2.56
N VAL A 152 -11.50 -15.61 2.51
CA VAL A 152 -11.72 -14.59 3.55
C VAL A 152 -12.01 -15.17 4.94
N CYS A 153 -12.25 -16.50 5.04
CA CYS A 153 -12.39 -17.21 6.29
C CYS A 153 -11.12 -17.94 6.75
N GLU A 154 -9.98 -17.82 6.05
CA GLU A 154 -8.74 -18.49 6.43
C GLU A 154 -7.55 -17.51 6.56
N PRO A 155 -6.91 -17.44 7.75
CA PRO A 155 -7.31 -18.09 9.00
C PRO A 155 -8.64 -17.51 9.53
N ASN A 156 -9.42 -18.32 10.26
CA ASN A 156 -10.74 -17.92 10.76
C ASN A 156 -10.67 -16.58 11.53
N PRO A 157 -11.27 -15.49 11.00
CA PRO A 157 -11.20 -14.17 11.61
C PRO A 157 -12.09 -14.05 12.86
N CYS A 158 -13.05 -14.95 13.05
CA CYS A 158 -13.99 -14.94 14.15
C CYS A 158 -13.36 -15.49 15.43
N VAL A 159 -13.44 -14.74 16.53
CA VAL A 159 -12.88 -15.14 17.83
C VAL A 159 -13.91 -15.88 18.70
N ASN A 160 -13.48 -16.40 19.86
CA ASN A 160 -14.33 -17.07 20.85
C ASN A 160 -15.16 -18.26 20.31
N GLY A 161 -14.63 -18.97 19.31
CA GLY A 161 -15.33 -20.09 18.68
C GLY A 161 -16.42 -19.68 17.69
N GLY A 162 -16.40 -18.44 17.21
CA GLY A 162 -17.27 -17.98 16.12
C GLY A 162 -17.01 -18.74 14.83
N ARG A 163 -18.09 -19.05 14.10
CA ARG A 163 -18.00 -19.70 12.77
C ARG A 163 -18.00 -18.64 11.68
N CYS A 164 -16.93 -18.58 10.89
CA CYS A 164 -16.89 -17.73 9.70
C CYS A 164 -17.79 -18.27 8.60
N VAL A 165 -18.52 -17.37 7.96
CA VAL A 165 -19.36 -17.64 6.79
C VAL A 165 -18.98 -16.67 5.70
N ARG A 166 -18.57 -17.20 4.55
CA ARG A 166 -18.21 -16.41 3.36
C ARG A 166 -19.42 -15.67 2.79
N ARG A 167 -19.23 -14.42 2.39
CA ARG A 167 -20.24 -13.52 1.81
C ARG A 167 -19.59 -12.64 0.75
N ASP A 168 -19.36 -13.13 -0.47
CA ASP A 168 -18.59 -12.40 -1.49
C ASP A 168 -19.03 -10.93 -1.66
N PRO A 169 -18.13 -9.94 -1.52
CA PRO A 169 -16.67 -10.01 -1.40
C PRO A 169 -16.10 -9.99 0.05
N SER A 170 -16.91 -10.28 1.07
CA SER A 170 -16.59 -10.22 2.51
C SER A 170 -16.91 -11.52 3.28
N TYR A 171 -16.89 -11.47 4.61
CA TYR A 171 -17.27 -12.56 5.50
C TYR A 171 -18.19 -12.06 6.62
N THR A 172 -18.87 -12.99 7.29
CA THR A 172 -19.64 -12.70 8.50
C THR A 172 -19.40 -13.78 9.55
N CYS A 173 -19.29 -13.38 10.81
CA CYS A 173 -19.15 -14.30 11.92
C CYS A 173 -20.51 -14.68 12.51
N VAL A 174 -20.79 -15.97 12.61
CA VAL A 174 -21.91 -16.50 13.39
C VAL A 174 -21.42 -16.76 14.81
N CYS A 175 -21.87 -15.94 15.74
CA CYS A 175 -21.40 -15.96 17.12
C CYS A 175 -22.13 -17.00 17.98
N PRO A 176 -21.42 -17.67 18.92
CA PRO A 176 -22.07 -18.45 19.96
C PRO A 176 -22.95 -17.56 20.85
N ALA A 177 -23.94 -18.14 21.53
CA ALA A 177 -24.97 -17.40 22.29
C ALA A 177 -24.44 -16.43 23.36
N ALA A 178 -23.22 -16.63 23.86
CA ALA A 178 -22.59 -15.76 24.86
C ALA A 178 -21.77 -14.61 24.26
N PHE A 179 -21.71 -14.46 22.93
CA PHE A 179 -20.89 -13.47 22.24
C PHE A 179 -21.67 -12.75 21.14
N SER A 180 -21.22 -11.54 20.81
CA SER A 180 -21.77 -10.68 19.77
C SER A 180 -20.67 -9.82 19.13
N GLY A 181 -21.05 -8.93 18.22
CA GLY A 181 -20.11 -8.14 17.44
C GLY A 181 -19.70 -8.81 16.13
N PRO A 182 -19.09 -8.06 15.20
CA PRO A 182 -18.73 -8.55 13.87
C PRO A 182 -17.66 -9.66 13.90
N LEU A 183 -16.87 -9.74 14.97
CA LEU A 183 -15.83 -10.76 15.18
C LEU A 183 -16.14 -11.71 16.33
N CYS A 184 -17.32 -11.62 16.96
CA CYS A 184 -17.68 -12.36 18.18
C CYS A 184 -16.77 -12.06 19.39
N ASP A 185 -16.24 -10.84 19.42
CA ASP A 185 -15.33 -10.32 20.45
C ASP A 185 -16.07 -9.69 21.64
N VAL A 186 -17.36 -9.39 21.49
CA VAL A 186 -18.17 -8.78 22.56
C VAL A 186 -18.85 -9.85 23.39
N SER A 187 -18.44 -10.01 24.65
CA SER A 187 -19.12 -10.92 25.58
C SER A 187 -20.49 -10.37 25.98
N LEU A 188 -21.54 -11.13 25.69
CA LEU A 188 -22.89 -10.88 26.17
C LEU A 188 -23.00 -11.42 27.60
N SER A 189 -22.51 -10.66 28.59
CA SER A 189 -22.79 -11.00 29.98
C SER A 189 -24.28 -10.76 30.26
N ALA A 190 -24.96 -11.75 30.84
CA ALA A 190 -26.36 -11.62 31.25
C ALA A 190 -26.55 -10.57 32.37
N CYS A 191 -25.45 -10.07 32.95
CA CYS A 191 -25.39 -9.00 33.94
C CYS A 191 -25.20 -7.59 33.36
N SER A 192 -25.10 -7.42 32.03
CA SER A 192 -24.92 -6.10 31.40
C SER A 192 -26.19 -5.23 31.40
N SER A 193 -27.34 -5.78 31.80
CA SER A 193 -28.65 -5.13 31.70
C SER A 193 -29.25 -4.69 33.05
N ASP A 194 -28.44 -4.47 34.09
CA ASP A 194 -28.87 -3.99 35.41
C ASP A 194 -30.13 -4.69 35.97
N ARG A 195 -30.21 -6.02 35.80
CA ARG A 195 -31.39 -6.80 36.23
C ARG A 195 -31.48 -7.03 37.74
N CYS A 196 -30.39 -6.84 38.48
CA CYS A 196 -30.41 -6.90 39.94
C CYS A 196 -30.67 -5.50 40.49
N VAL A 197 -31.87 -5.25 40.99
CA VAL A 197 -32.27 -3.93 41.51
C VAL A 197 -31.85 -3.77 42.97
N ASN A 198 -32.03 -2.56 43.53
CA ASN A 198 -31.75 -2.24 44.93
C ASN A 198 -30.30 -2.56 45.38
N GLY A 199 -29.32 -2.39 44.48
CA GLY A 199 -27.90 -2.61 44.77
C GLY A 199 -27.49 -4.09 44.84
N GLY A 200 -28.26 -4.99 44.24
CA GLY A 200 -27.89 -6.40 44.14
C GLY A 200 -26.68 -6.65 43.24
N THR A 201 -25.75 -7.49 43.68
CA THR A 201 -24.60 -7.89 42.88
C THR A 201 -25.01 -9.01 41.93
N CYS A 202 -24.83 -8.79 40.62
CA CYS A 202 -25.13 -9.78 39.60
C CYS A 202 -23.96 -10.73 39.36
N PHE A 203 -24.24 -12.03 39.22
CA PHE A 203 -23.26 -13.03 38.80
C PHE A 203 -23.93 -14.10 37.94
N ASN A 204 -23.13 -14.70 37.06
CA ASN A 204 -23.56 -15.84 36.27
C ASN A 204 -23.32 -17.13 37.07
N ASP A 205 -24.33 -17.98 37.18
CA ASP A 205 -24.13 -19.36 37.65
C ASP A 205 -23.44 -20.20 36.56
N THR A 206 -22.90 -21.34 36.94
CA THR A 206 -22.21 -22.35 36.11
C THR A 206 -22.97 -22.78 34.84
N LEU A 207 -24.28 -22.55 34.78
CA LEU A 207 -25.16 -22.85 33.64
C LEU A 207 -25.52 -21.60 32.80
N GLY A 208 -24.85 -20.46 33.00
CA GLY A 208 -25.12 -19.21 32.27
C GLY A 208 -26.42 -18.50 32.67
N ARG A 209 -27.04 -18.91 33.79
CA ARG A 209 -28.25 -18.28 34.34
C ARG A 209 -27.89 -17.12 35.27
N ILE A 210 -28.70 -16.06 35.24
CA ILE A 210 -28.54 -14.88 36.10
C ILE A 210 -28.89 -15.24 37.54
N ARG A 211 -28.02 -14.86 38.47
CA ARG A 211 -28.30 -14.91 39.91
C ARG A 211 -27.91 -13.58 40.56
N CYS A 212 -28.79 -13.06 41.41
CA CYS A 212 -28.55 -11.84 42.18
C CYS A 212 -28.20 -12.18 43.63
N VAL A 213 -27.12 -11.59 44.16
CA VAL A 213 -26.88 -11.54 45.62
C VAL A 213 -27.53 -10.26 46.13
N CYS A 214 -28.54 -10.39 46.98
CA CYS A 214 -29.26 -9.24 47.52
C CYS A 214 -28.59 -8.65 48.76
N PRO A 215 -28.54 -7.31 48.90
CA PRO A 215 -28.09 -6.66 50.13
C PRO A 215 -28.98 -7.02 51.32
N PRO A 216 -28.46 -6.90 52.57
CA PRO A 216 -29.30 -7.06 53.75
C PRO A 216 -30.49 -6.10 53.65
N ARG A 217 -31.70 -6.63 53.84
CA ARG A 217 -33.04 -5.99 53.66
C ARG A 217 -33.79 -6.27 52.35
N PHE A 218 -33.15 -6.87 51.34
CA PHE A 218 -33.82 -7.23 50.07
C PHE A 218 -33.80 -8.74 49.80
N THR A 219 -34.79 -9.22 49.04
CA THR A 219 -34.97 -10.61 48.63
C THR A 219 -35.73 -10.69 47.29
N GLY A 220 -35.92 -11.89 46.75
CA GLY A 220 -36.48 -12.11 45.41
C GLY A 220 -35.41 -12.35 44.33
N PRO A 221 -35.79 -12.89 43.17
CA PRO A 221 -34.87 -13.26 42.07
C PRO A 221 -34.08 -12.07 41.48
N SER A 222 -34.61 -10.85 41.58
CA SER A 222 -33.97 -9.61 41.14
C SER A 222 -33.68 -8.63 42.30
N CYS A 223 -33.81 -9.07 43.55
CA CYS A 223 -33.71 -8.22 44.76
C CYS A 223 -34.77 -7.11 44.85
N GLU A 224 -35.94 -7.35 44.26
CA GLU A 224 -37.05 -6.40 44.14
C GLU A 224 -37.93 -6.31 45.40
N LEU A 225 -37.87 -7.31 46.29
CA LEU A 225 -38.73 -7.38 47.47
C LEU A 225 -37.98 -6.93 48.72
N HIS A 226 -38.58 -6.04 49.49
CA HIS A 226 -38.07 -5.68 50.82
C HIS A 226 -38.53 -6.71 51.87
N ILE A 227 -37.61 -7.19 52.71
CA ILE A 227 -37.87 -8.29 53.67
C ILE A 227 -39.00 -7.95 54.66
N SER A 228 -39.26 -6.67 54.95
CA SER A 228 -40.38 -6.26 55.82
C SER A 228 -41.77 -6.61 55.27
N LYS A 229 -41.89 -6.87 53.96
CA LYS A 229 -43.16 -7.26 53.32
C LYS A 229 -43.46 -8.75 53.43
N LEU A 230 -42.50 -9.56 53.92
CA LEU A 230 -42.73 -10.97 54.19
C LEU A 230 -43.47 -11.12 55.53
N LYS A 231 -44.77 -11.44 55.46
CA LYS A 231 -45.54 -11.79 56.66
C LYS A 231 -45.01 -13.13 57.21
N PRO A 232 -44.56 -13.21 58.47
CA PRO A 232 -44.16 -14.49 59.05
C PRO A 232 -45.39 -15.40 59.16
N LYS A 233 -45.29 -16.62 58.61
CA LYS A 233 -46.28 -17.68 58.87
C LYS A 233 -46.23 -18.02 60.37
N PRO A 234 -47.36 -18.12 61.08
CA PRO A 234 -47.36 -18.51 62.49
C PRO A 234 -46.84 -19.94 62.63
N ARG A 235 -45.94 -20.17 63.59
CA ARG A 235 -45.45 -21.50 63.97
C ARG A 235 -46.62 -22.33 64.50
N ALA A 236 -46.91 -23.45 63.85
CA ALA A 236 -47.85 -24.44 64.38
C ALA A 236 -47.27 -25.06 65.67
N ARG A 237 -48.11 -25.10 66.71
CA ARG A 237 -47.85 -25.63 68.04
C ARG A 237 -48.03 -27.15 67.99
N ALA A 238 -46.98 -27.94 68.21
CA ALA A 238 -47.09 -29.38 68.33
C ALA A 238 -47.42 -29.76 69.80
N ALA A 239 -48.50 -30.51 70.00
CA ALA A 239 -48.84 -31.17 71.26
C ALA A 239 -48.08 -32.52 71.37
N GLY A 240 -47.57 -32.86 72.57
CA GLY A 240 -46.76 -34.07 72.84
C GLY A 240 -47.59 -35.34 73.02
N PRO A 241 -47.17 -36.33 73.86
CA PRO A 241 -45.83 -36.78 74.25
C PRO A 241 -45.57 -38.27 73.87
N GLY A 242 -44.31 -38.73 73.82
CA GLY A 242 -44.03 -40.17 73.69
C GLY A 242 -42.69 -40.56 73.05
N HIS A 243 -41.62 -40.50 73.83
CA HIS A 243 -40.57 -41.52 73.97
C HIS A 243 -39.95 -42.13 72.69
N TYR A 244 -38.88 -41.50 72.18
CA TYR A 244 -37.61 -42.19 71.88
C TYR A 244 -36.48 -41.21 72.18
N ALA A 245 -35.80 -41.43 73.31
CA ALA A 245 -34.56 -40.74 73.64
C ALA A 245 -33.41 -41.50 72.98
N ALA A 246 -32.83 -40.94 71.92
CA ALA A 246 -31.43 -41.11 71.58
C ALA A 246 -31.00 -40.02 70.59
N ALA A 247 -29.86 -39.40 70.89
CA ALA A 247 -29.11 -38.45 70.07
C ALA A 247 -29.62 -37.00 70.00
N ALA A 248 -29.44 -36.25 71.09
CA ALA A 248 -28.93 -34.87 71.00
C ALA A 248 -28.67 -34.28 72.41
N HIS A 249 -27.51 -34.60 72.99
CA HIS A 249 -26.87 -33.67 73.93
C HIS A 249 -25.35 -33.88 73.87
N ALA A 250 -24.69 -33.11 73.00
CA ALA A 250 -23.34 -32.62 73.25
C ALA A 250 -22.99 -31.48 72.28
N PHE A 251 -23.26 -30.27 72.76
CA PHE A 251 -22.23 -29.23 72.83
C PHE A 251 -21.47 -28.85 71.55
N HIS A 252 -22.01 -27.86 70.83
CA HIS A 252 -21.40 -26.52 70.74
C HIS A 252 -19.86 -26.40 70.55
N LYS A 253 -19.24 -27.22 69.70
CA LYS A 253 -17.79 -27.10 69.44
C LYS A 253 -17.36 -27.47 68.02
N LEU A 254 -17.97 -26.87 66.99
CA LEU A 254 -17.46 -26.89 65.61
C LEU A 254 -17.37 -25.49 64.96
N LEU A 255 -17.13 -24.48 65.77
CA LEU A 255 -16.47 -23.24 65.33
C LEU A 255 -15.12 -23.16 66.02
N ARG A 256 -14.13 -23.86 65.47
CA ARG A 256 -12.72 -23.50 65.62
C ARG A 256 -12.18 -23.19 64.22
N PRO A 257 -11.42 -22.09 64.05
CA PRO A 257 -10.71 -21.82 62.81
C PRO A 257 -9.69 -22.95 62.54
N PRO A 258 -9.33 -23.22 61.28
CA PRO A 258 -8.33 -24.24 60.99
C PRO A 258 -7.00 -23.82 61.62
N GLU A 259 -6.44 -24.70 62.45
CA GLU A 259 -5.05 -24.61 62.90
C GLU A 259 -4.14 -24.67 61.66
N ARG A 260 -3.23 -23.70 61.54
CA ARG A 260 -2.14 -23.75 60.56
C ARG A 260 -1.21 -24.89 60.97
N GLU A 261 -1.08 -25.89 60.10
CA GLU A 261 0.08 -26.78 60.13
C GLU A 261 1.38 -25.95 60.07
N PRO A 262 2.39 -26.24 60.90
CA PRO A 262 3.71 -25.72 60.66
C PRO A 262 4.25 -26.39 59.40
N LEU A 263 4.41 -25.62 58.32
CA LEU A 263 5.17 -26.04 57.13
C LEU A 263 6.55 -26.55 57.58
N GLN A 264 6.80 -27.84 57.43
CA GLN A 264 8.15 -28.38 57.40
C GLN A 264 8.88 -27.76 56.20
N PRO A 265 10.08 -27.17 56.37
CA PRO A 265 10.90 -26.76 55.24
C PRO A 265 11.66 -27.98 54.73
N SER A 266 11.04 -28.76 53.84
CA SER A 266 11.75 -29.69 52.97
C SER A 266 12.06 -29.00 51.64
N GLY A 267 12.94 -27.99 51.70
CA GLY A 267 13.55 -27.37 50.53
C GLY A 267 15.07 -27.44 50.68
N PRO A 268 15.84 -27.65 49.60
CA PRO A 268 17.30 -27.69 49.69
C PRO A 268 17.79 -26.36 50.26
N LEU A 269 18.66 -26.39 51.27
CA LEU A 269 19.29 -25.19 51.80
C LEU A 269 20.13 -24.57 50.67
N VAL A 270 19.59 -23.52 50.05
CA VAL A 270 20.26 -22.73 49.04
C VAL A 270 21.44 -22.03 49.72
N THR A 271 22.66 -22.45 49.38
CA THR A 271 23.88 -21.86 49.93
C THR A 271 23.99 -20.39 49.54
N ARG A 272 24.69 -19.56 50.33
CA ARG A 272 24.86 -18.11 50.03
C ARG A 272 25.37 -17.85 48.60
N SER A 273 26.20 -18.75 48.05
CA SER A 273 26.70 -18.67 46.68
C SER A 273 25.61 -18.87 45.62
N GLN A 274 24.62 -19.72 45.88
CA GLN A 274 23.49 -19.96 44.96
C GLN A 274 22.53 -18.76 44.95
N ILE A 275 22.30 -18.11 46.09
CA ILE A 275 21.49 -16.88 46.17
C ILE A 275 22.13 -15.75 45.33
N ILE A 276 23.45 -15.58 45.44
CA ILE A 276 24.20 -14.59 44.64
C ILE A 276 24.11 -14.92 43.14
N CYS A 277 24.16 -16.20 42.77
CA CYS A 277 24.05 -16.61 41.37
C CYS A 277 22.66 -16.30 40.78
N PHE A 278 21.57 -16.59 41.52
CA PHE A 278 20.21 -16.28 41.07
C PHE A 278 19.93 -14.77 41.00
N THR A 279 20.47 -13.97 41.92
CA THR A 279 20.29 -12.51 41.84
C THR A 279 21.07 -11.91 40.67
N VAL A 280 22.28 -12.40 40.38
CA VAL A 280 23.06 -11.96 39.22
C VAL A 280 22.38 -12.39 37.91
N LEU A 281 21.89 -13.63 37.80
CA LEU A 281 21.10 -14.05 36.62
C LEU A 281 19.81 -13.25 36.46
N GLY A 282 19.12 -12.94 37.56
CA GLY A 282 17.91 -12.10 37.55
C GLY A 282 18.18 -10.68 37.06
N LEU A 283 19.30 -10.08 37.48
CA LEU A 283 19.70 -8.75 37.02
C LEU A 283 20.13 -8.75 35.55
N LEU A 284 20.86 -9.78 35.11
CA LEU A 284 21.28 -9.93 33.71
C LEU A 284 20.08 -10.16 32.77
N THR A 285 19.12 -10.99 33.16
CA THR A 285 17.89 -11.21 32.38
C THR A 285 17.03 -9.95 32.31
N CYS A 286 16.92 -9.19 33.41
CA CYS A 286 16.23 -7.91 33.43
C CYS A 286 16.89 -6.88 32.49
N LEU A 287 18.23 -6.80 32.49
CA LEU A 287 18.98 -5.96 31.54
C LEU A 287 18.74 -6.35 30.08
N VAL A 288 18.74 -7.64 29.76
CA VAL A 288 18.48 -8.13 28.39
C VAL A 288 17.05 -7.79 27.96
N VAL A 289 16.06 -7.92 28.84
CA VAL A 289 14.67 -7.55 28.55
C VAL A 289 14.53 -6.03 28.32
N LEU A 290 15.18 -5.20 29.13
CA LEU A 290 15.17 -3.74 28.96
C LEU A 290 15.85 -3.31 27.65
N VAL A 291 16.97 -3.94 27.29
CA VAL A 291 17.67 -3.66 26.02
C VAL A 291 16.83 -4.12 24.82
N THR A 292 16.25 -5.32 24.86
CA THR A 292 15.44 -5.84 23.74
C THR A 292 14.14 -5.07 23.55
N THR A 293 13.44 -4.72 24.62
CA THR A 293 12.24 -3.86 24.56
C THR A 293 12.58 -2.45 24.08
N GLY A 294 13.72 -1.90 24.51
CA GLY A 294 14.26 -0.63 24.00
C GLY A 294 14.55 -0.66 22.50
N ILE A 295 15.19 -1.73 22.00
CA ILE A 295 15.47 -1.92 20.56
C ILE A 295 14.18 -2.05 19.75
N ILE A 296 13.20 -2.83 20.23
CA ILE A 296 11.89 -2.97 19.57
C ILE A 296 11.17 -1.62 19.50
N PHE A 297 11.21 -0.85 20.59
CA PHE A 297 10.61 0.48 20.64
C PHE A 297 11.30 1.46 19.69
N PHE A 298 12.64 1.44 19.64
CA PHE A 298 13.41 2.30 18.72
C PHE A 298 13.14 1.95 17.25
N ASN A 299 13.10 0.65 16.92
CA ASN A 299 12.75 0.16 15.58
C ASN A 299 11.30 0.50 15.19
N ARG A 300 10.36 0.45 16.14
CA ARG A 300 8.98 0.92 15.90
C ARG A 300 8.89 2.43 15.72
N CYS A 301 9.74 3.20 16.41
CA CYS A 301 9.79 4.65 16.26
C CYS A 301 10.35 5.06 14.88
N GLU A 302 11.43 4.40 14.43
CA GLU A 302 12.01 4.57 13.08
C GLU A 302 10.99 4.26 11.97
N THR A 303 10.28 3.12 12.07
CA THR A 303 9.24 2.74 11.11
C THR A 303 8.03 3.66 11.14
N TRP A 304 7.65 4.15 12.33
CA TRP A 304 6.56 5.12 12.46
C TRP A 304 6.93 6.48 11.87
N MET A 305 8.15 6.97 12.10
CA MET A 305 8.65 8.21 11.48
C MET A 305 8.75 8.09 9.95
N ALA A 306 9.18 6.93 9.43
CA ALA A 306 9.20 6.66 7.99
C ALA A 306 7.78 6.64 7.39
N ASN A 307 6.82 5.99 8.06
CA ASN A 307 5.42 5.97 7.65
C ASN A 307 4.75 7.35 7.75
N ALA A 308 5.09 8.16 8.75
CA ALA A 308 4.59 9.53 8.88
C ALA A 308 5.08 10.39 7.71
N LYS A 309 6.37 10.29 7.36
CA LYS A 309 6.98 11.01 6.23
C LYS A 309 6.42 10.56 4.88
N TYR A 310 6.18 9.25 4.71
CA TYR A 310 5.50 8.70 3.54
C TYR A 310 4.05 9.21 3.43
N SER A 311 3.31 9.25 4.54
CA SER A 311 1.93 9.76 4.56
C SER A 311 1.83 11.26 4.26
N GLN A 312 2.88 12.04 4.57
CA GLN A 312 2.96 13.46 4.22
C GLN A 312 3.25 13.65 2.72
N LEU A 313 4.15 12.86 2.15
CA LEU A 313 4.45 12.87 0.70
C LEU A 313 3.22 12.48 -0.14
N VAL A 314 2.50 11.43 0.27
CA VAL A 314 1.26 11.01 -0.40
C VAL A 314 0.18 12.09 -0.31
N ARG A 315 0.07 12.79 0.83
CA ARG A 315 -0.87 13.92 0.99
C ARG A 315 -0.48 15.12 0.09
N GLN A 316 0.80 15.48 0.02
CA GLN A 316 1.28 16.52 -0.90
C GLN A 316 1.02 16.16 -2.37
N GLN A 317 1.22 14.91 -2.77
CA GLN A 317 0.93 14.45 -4.14
C GLN A 317 -0.57 14.46 -4.44
N ARG A 318 -1.42 14.09 -3.47
CA ARG A 318 -2.87 14.16 -3.62
C ARG A 318 -3.36 15.60 -3.82
N ASP A 319 -2.83 16.55 -3.05
CA ASP A 319 -3.17 17.97 -3.20
C ASP A 319 -2.68 18.56 -4.53
N LEU A 320 -1.53 18.12 -5.04
CA LEU A 320 -1.05 18.51 -6.37
C LEU A 320 -1.91 17.94 -7.51
N LEU A 321 -2.38 16.69 -7.38
CA LEU A 321 -3.29 16.06 -8.34
C LEU A 321 -4.68 16.71 -8.32
N LEU A 322 -5.20 17.04 -7.13
CA LEU A 322 -6.48 17.75 -7.00
C LEU A 322 -6.41 19.16 -7.60
N ARG A 323 -5.30 19.88 -7.43
CA ARG A 323 -5.07 21.19 -8.07
C ARG A 323 -4.84 21.10 -9.58
N ALA A 324 -4.33 19.97 -10.09
CA ALA A 324 -4.19 19.72 -11.52
C ALA A 324 -5.53 19.33 -12.18
N SER A 325 -6.46 18.75 -11.42
CA SER A 325 -7.81 18.39 -11.91
C SER A 325 -8.73 19.60 -12.10
N ASP A 326 -8.42 20.75 -11.51
CA ASP A 326 -9.24 21.98 -11.56
C ASP A 326 -8.83 22.93 -12.72
N ARG A 327 -7.79 22.57 -13.49
CA ARG A 327 -7.42 23.25 -14.74
C ARG A 327 -7.50 22.25 -15.88
N GLU A 328 -8.57 22.35 -16.67
CA GLU A 328 -8.64 21.64 -17.95
C GLU A 328 -7.43 21.98 -18.84
N GLN A 329 -6.90 20.93 -19.47
CA GLN A 329 -5.97 20.93 -20.60
C GLN A 329 -4.53 21.44 -20.35
N HIS A 330 -3.63 20.50 -20.05
CA HIS A 330 -2.46 20.17 -20.87
C HIS A 330 -1.64 19.04 -20.23
N SER A 331 -1.11 18.16 -21.09
CA SER A 331 -0.22 17.03 -20.78
C SER A 331 0.91 17.38 -19.82
N LEU A 332 0.81 16.93 -18.56
CA LEU A 332 1.90 17.01 -17.59
C LEU A 332 2.75 15.74 -17.65
N ASN A 333 3.96 15.84 -18.20
CA ASN A 333 5.00 14.82 -18.03
C ASN A 333 5.41 14.76 -16.56
N ILE A 334 4.91 13.76 -15.83
CA ILE A 334 5.36 13.46 -14.48
C ILE A 334 6.73 12.80 -14.59
N ILE A 335 7.78 13.59 -14.39
CA ILE A 335 9.14 13.09 -14.15
C ILE A 335 9.12 12.44 -12.77
N LEU A 336 9.11 11.10 -12.70
CA LEU A 336 9.38 10.37 -11.47
C LEU A 336 10.81 10.71 -11.01
N PRO A 337 11.03 11.16 -9.76
CA PRO A 337 12.39 11.26 -9.23
C PRO A 337 12.99 9.86 -9.10
N GLU A 338 14.20 9.76 -9.62
CA GLU A 338 15.06 8.59 -9.66
C GLU A 338 15.38 8.07 -8.24
N LYS A 339 15.28 6.74 -8.06
CA LYS A 339 15.92 5.91 -7.03
C LYS A 339 15.95 6.44 -5.58
N ILE A 340 15.03 5.94 -4.75
CA ILE A 340 15.36 5.65 -3.34
C ILE A 340 15.88 4.20 -3.31
N LYS A 341 17.20 4.02 -3.21
CA LYS A 341 17.84 2.72 -3.02
C LYS A 341 17.39 2.11 -1.69
N LEU A 342 16.43 1.19 -1.73
CA LEU A 342 16.04 0.34 -0.60
C LEU A 342 17.04 -0.81 -0.32
N SER A 343 18.21 -0.82 -0.96
CA SER A 343 19.21 -1.91 -0.84
C SER A 343 19.96 -1.97 0.49
N ASN A 344 19.75 -1.04 1.42
CA ASN A 344 20.45 -1.03 2.71
C ASN A 344 19.64 -1.62 3.89
N TYR A 345 18.39 -2.05 3.70
CA TYR A 345 17.55 -2.57 4.81
C TYR A 345 17.37 -4.10 4.86
N SER A 346 18.07 -4.87 4.00
CA SER A 346 17.96 -6.34 3.95
C SER A 346 19.27 -7.07 4.30
N LYS A 347 19.94 -6.64 5.37
CA LYS A 347 20.96 -7.46 6.03
C LYS A 347 20.77 -7.36 7.53
N HIS A 348 19.84 -8.14 8.10
CA HIS A 348 19.89 -8.64 9.49
C HIS A 348 18.67 -9.51 9.87
N TYR A 349 18.17 -10.36 8.96
CA TYR A 349 17.18 -11.39 9.31
C TYR A 349 17.48 -12.72 8.60
N THR A 350 18.68 -13.24 8.82
CA THR A 350 19.01 -14.66 8.63
C THR A 350 20.10 -15.05 9.62
N SER A 351 19.71 -15.36 10.86
CA SER A 351 20.25 -16.47 11.66
C SER A 351 19.46 -16.51 12.97
N ILE A 352 18.66 -17.56 13.13
CA ILE A 352 18.52 -18.24 14.42
C ILE A 352 19.82 -19.01 14.66
#